data_AF-A0A0F3GIX2-F1
#
_entry.id   AF-A0A0F3GIX2-F1
#
_cell.length_a   1.000
_cell.length_b   1.000
_cell.length_c   1.000
_cell.angle_alpha   90.00
_cell.angle_beta   90.00
_cell.angle_gamma   90.00
#
_symmetry.space_group_name_H-M   'P 1'
#
loop_
_entity.id
_entity.type
_entity.pdbx_description
1 polymer ?
#
loop_
_entity_poly.entity_id
_entity_poly.type
_entity_poly.pdbx_seq_one_letter_code
_entity_poly.pdbx_strand_id
1 'polypeptide(L)'
;MLSDMKIKTKLFLSFAVVLSLVVITNVVSFVNLERMIGEVNKAEELSNNLATEIGAKDQARGRMIQDKLKEIHDSVKSTKSTDIIIMVCMAIVNIVLSVFIAMFLNKSITQPIMIIAGTAESISDGNLHIESMRVDGKDEIGALTSSVNRMKESLSGVIDQISDTASQVTSASDVLSSSVQQITRKVDDQATRAAQLSTSSTEMSQTVMDIAKNASEIASSANDTLSTAQKGADVVIKTVNEVNEISNTVSNLAQVMTTLGDRSKQIGEIVSVINDIAD
;
A
#
# COMPACT_ATOMS: atom_id res chain seq x y z
N MET A 1 47.45 0.87 -7.29
CA MET A 1 47.88 1.09 -5.89
C MET A 1 47.47 2.48 -5.37
N LEU A 2 47.78 3.59 -6.06
CA LEU A 2 47.25 4.93 -5.68
C LEU A 2 45.73 5.08 -5.92
N SER A 3 45.19 4.39 -6.93
CA SER A 3 43.76 4.43 -7.30
C SER A 3 42.82 3.86 -6.24
N ASP A 4 43.26 2.89 -5.44
CA ASP A 4 42.42 2.22 -4.41
C ASP A 4 42.58 2.85 -3.03
N MET A 5 43.37 3.93 -2.93
CA MET A 5 43.54 4.64 -1.67
C MET A 5 42.29 5.43 -1.32
N LYS A 6 42.00 5.48 -0.01
CA LYS A 6 40.94 6.32 0.53
C LYS A 6 41.08 7.77 0.08
N ILE A 7 39.96 8.44 -0.18
CA ILE A 7 39.92 9.85 -0.61
C ILE A 7 40.75 10.74 0.33
N LYS A 8 40.58 10.55 1.64
CA LYS A 8 41.34 11.28 2.67
C LYS A 8 42.84 11.10 2.50
N THR A 9 43.29 9.88 2.23
CA THR A 9 44.72 9.56 2.07
C THR A 9 45.27 10.13 0.76
N LYS A 10 44.50 10.08 -0.34
CA LYS A 10 44.86 10.72 -1.62
C LYS A 10 45.05 12.23 -1.45
N LEU A 11 44.06 12.93 -0.86
CA LEU A 11 44.12 14.37 -0.59
C LEU A 11 45.30 14.72 0.32
N PHE A 12 45.48 13.99 1.42
CA PHE A 12 46.58 14.25 2.35
C PHE A 12 47.94 14.03 1.70
N LEU A 13 48.12 12.94 0.95
CA LEU A 13 49.38 12.65 0.26
C LEU A 13 49.68 13.69 -0.83
N SER A 14 48.68 14.05 -1.65
CA SER A 14 48.81 15.10 -2.66
C SER A 14 49.20 16.46 -2.05
N PHE A 15 48.55 16.85 -0.95
CA PHE A 15 48.87 18.09 -0.25
C PHE A 15 50.26 18.05 0.40
N ALA A 16 50.60 16.96 1.09
CA ALA A 16 51.90 16.78 1.74
C ALA A 16 53.06 16.81 0.73
N VAL A 17 52.89 16.19 -0.45
CA VAL A 17 53.89 16.22 -1.53
C VAL A 17 54.09 17.64 -2.05
N VAL A 18 53.02 18.38 -2.35
CA VAL A 18 53.14 19.78 -2.81
C VAL A 18 53.77 20.67 -1.73
N LEU A 19 53.32 20.54 -0.48
CA LEU A 19 53.83 21.34 0.63
C LEU A 19 55.33 21.08 0.88
N SER A 20 55.74 19.81 0.94
CA SER A 20 57.14 19.44 1.14
C SER A 20 58.04 19.98 0.03
N LEU A 21 57.61 19.90 -1.23
CA LEU A 21 58.35 20.43 -2.36
C LEU A 21 58.50 21.96 -2.32
N VAL A 22 57.42 22.68 -2.01
CA VAL A 22 57.47 24.14 -1.86
C VAL A 22 58.41 24.55 -0.73
N VAL A 23 58.36 23.85 0.41
CA VAL A 23 59.27 24.09 1.54
C VAL A 23 60.71 23.84 1.13
N ILE A 24 61.01 22.72 0.46
CA ILE A 24 62.36 22.39 -0.02
C ILE A 24 62.86 23.46 -0.99
N THR A 25 62.05 23.88 -1.96
CA THR A 25 62.44 24.93 -2.93
C THR A 25 62.73 26.26 -2.23
N ASN A 26 61.91 26.66 -1.25
CA ASN A 26 62.13 27.88 -0.47
C ASN A 26 63.41 27.79 0.38
N VAL A 27 63.67 26.66 1.04
CA VAL A 27 64.87 26.45 1.87
C VAL A 27 66.14 26.48 1.00
N VAL A 28 66.14 25.79 -0.14
CA VAL A 28 67.28 25.81 -1.08
C VAL A 28 67.52 27.23 -1.59
N SER A 29 66.46 27.97 -1.92
CA SER A 29 66.58 29.37 -2.35
C SER A 29 67.16 30.26 -1.26
N PHE A 30 66.78 30.05 0.01
CA PHE A 30 67.32 30.78 1.16
C PHE A 30 68.82 30.49 1.39
N VAL A 31 69.22 29.22 1.38
CA VAL A 31 70.63 28.82 1.56
C VAL A 31 71.52 29.38 0.45
N ASN A 32 71.04 29.37 -0.80
CA ASN A 32 71.78 29.96 -1.92
C ASN A 32 71.94 31.48 -1.77
N LEU A 33 70.91 32.18 -1.28
CA LEU A 33 70.97 33.61 -1.01
C LEU A 33 71.99 33.93 0.10
N GLU A 34 72.01 33.14 1.17
CA GLU A 34 72.98 33.28 2.26
C GLU A 34 74.42 33.08 1.78
N ARG A 35 74.65 32.06 0.93
CA ARG A 35 75.95 31.81 0.31
C ARG A 35 76.40 33.02 -0.54
N MET A 36 75.50 33.59 -1.33
CA MET A 36 75.80 34.78 -2.13
C MET A 36 76.16 36.00 -1.29
N ILE A 37 75.43 36.26 -0.19
CA ILE A 37 75.75 37.36 0.73
C ILE A 37 77.14 37.16 1.34
N GLY A 38 77.51 35.91 1.69
CA GLY A 38 78.84 35.57 2.19
C GLY A 38 79.97 35.85 1.19
N GLU A 39 79.77 35.54 -0.09
CA GLU A 39 80.75 35.87 -1.15
C GLU A 39 80.90 37.38 -1.34
N VAL A 40 79.80 38.13 -1.29
CA VAL A 40 79.81 39.61 -1.37
C VAL A 40 80.52 40.22 -0.18
N ASN A 41 80.26 39.75 1.05
CA ASN A 41 80.92 40.25 2.26
C ASN A 41 82.44 39.98 2.23
N LYS A 42 82.88 38.81 1.74
CA LYS A 42 84.32 38.52 1.56
C LYS A 42 84.96 39.44 0.53
N ALA A 43 84.24 39.76 -0.55
CA ALA A 43 84.69 40.71 -1.56
C ALA A 43 84.85 42.12 -0.98
N GLU A 44 83.90 42.54 -0.14
CA GLU A 44 83.91 43.83 0.54
C GLU A 44 85.02 43.92 1.60
N GLU A 45 85.23 42.86 2.41
CA GLU A 45 86.31 42.77 3.40
C GLU A 45 87.69 42.84 2.73
N LEU A 46 87.88 42.10 1.62
CA LEU A 46 89.12 42.18 0.86
C LEU A 46 89.30 43.58 0.27
N SER A 47 88.24 44.21 -0.24
CA SER A 47 88.27 45.59 -0.75
C SER A 47 88.67 46.60 0.35
N ASN A 48 88.14 46.46 1.57
CA ASN A 48 88.44 47.34 2.70
C ASN A 48 89.86 47.12 3.27
N ASN A 49 90.29 45.86 3.42
CA ASN A 49 91.67 45.54 3.82
C ASN A 49 92.67 46.09 2.80
N LEU A 50 92.34 46.01 1.52
CA LEU A 50 93.13 46.56 0.43
C LEU A 50 93.16 48.10 0.42
N ALA A 51 92.06 48.79 0.77
CA ALA A 51 92.04 50.25 0.92
C ALA A 51 92.94 50.74 2.07
N THR A 52 93.12 49.90 3.10
CA THR A 52 93.94 50.20 4.28
C THR A 52 95.44 49.94 4.02
N GLU A 53 95.78 49.02 3.10
CA GLU A 53 97.16 48.62 2.76
C GLU A 53 97.78 49.43 1.60
N ILE A 54 96.99 50.26 0.89
CA ILE A 54 97.47 51.15 -0.18
C ILE A 54 98.14 52.40 0.43
N GLY A 55 99.34 52.19 0.95
CA GLY A 55 100.41 53.18 1.03
C GLY A 55 101.31 53.06 -0.20
N ALA A 56 101.03 53.88 -1.23
CA ALA A 56 101.83 54.28 -2.39
C ALA A 56 102.78 53.28 -3.14
N LYS A 57 102.55 53.22 -4.47
CA LYS A 57 103.56 53.05 -5.56
C LYS A 57 104.11 51.65 -5.90
N ASP A 58 103.24 50.65 -6.05
CA ASP A 58 103.66 49.41 -6.72
C ASP A 58 102.70 49.02 -7.86
N GLN A 59 103.17 49.18 -9.11
CA GLN A 59 102.39 48.91 -10.34
C GLN A 59 102.11 47.41 -10.52
N ALA A 60 102.96 46.54 -9.94
CA ALA A 60 102.73 45.10 -9.84
C ALA A 60 101.56 44.78 -8.90
N ARG A 61 101.40 45.54 -7.81
CA ARG A 61 100.27 45.38 -6.87
C ARG A 61 98.96 45.85 -7.48
N GLY A 62 98.95 46.94 -8.25
CA GLY A 62 97.76 47.38 -9.00
C GLY A 62 97.22 46.34 -9.99
N ARG A 63 98.12 45.58 -10.65
CA ARG A 63 97.72 44.45 -11.51
C ARG A 63 97.20 43.27 -10.71
N MET A 64 97.87 42.90 -9.61
CA MET A 64 97.40 41.84 -8.71
C MET A 64 96.02 42.15 -8.12
N ILE A 65 95.72 43.44 -7.87
CA ILE A 65 94.41 43.93 -7.43
C ILE A 65 93.34 43.77 -8.52
N GLN A 66 93.64 44.17 -9.75
CA GLN A 66 92.69 43.99 -10.85
C GLN A 66 92.44 42.50 -11.14
N ASP A 67 93.46 41.66 -11.05
CA ASP A 67 93.33 40.22 -11.26
C ASP A 67 92.47 39.58 -10.15
N LYS A 68 92.69 39.93 -8.87
CA LYS A 68 91.85 39.45 -7.76
C LYS A 68 90.41 39.97 -7.81
N LEU A 69 90.18 41.24 -8.16
CA LEU A 69 88.83 41.80 -8.31
C LEU A 69 88.09 41.15 -9.49
N LYS A 70 88.80 40.85 -10.58
CA LYS A 70 88.26 40.14 -11.73
C LYS A 70 87.93 38.68 -11.38
N GLU A 71 88.80 37.99 -10.65
CA GLU A 71 88.56 36.63 -10.15
C GLU A 71 87.33 36.58 -9.22
N ILE A 72 87.14 37.58 -8.36
CA ILE A 72 85.94 37.73 -7.51
C ILE A 72 84.70 38.06 -8.34
N HIS A 73 84.79 38.97 -9.31
CA HIS A 73 83.65 39.31 -10.16
C HIS A 73 83.21 38.12 -11.02
N ASP A 74 84.17 37.36 -11.55
CA ASP A 74 83.93 36.17 -12.37
C ASP A 74 83.40 35.00 -11.52
N SER A 75 83.89 34.81 -10.29
CA SER A 75 83.33 33.83 -9.34
C SER A 75 81.91 34.19 -8.89
N VAL A 76 81.64 35.46 -8.55
CA VAL A 76 80.28 35.91 -8.20
C VAL A 76 79.32 35.82 -9.39
N LYS A 77 79.76 36.10 -10.62
CA LYS A 77 78.91 36.05 -11.83
C LYS A 77 78.58 34.61 -12.27
N SER A 78 79.54 33.69 -12.13
CA SER A 78 79.34 32.27 -12.43
C SER A 78 78.47 31.57 -11.38
N THR A 79 78.57 31.97 -10.10
CA THR A 79 77.66 31.54 -9.02
C THR A 79 76.23 32.06 -9.25
N LYS A 80 76.05 33.35 -9.59
CA LYS A 80 74.72 33.96 -9.85
C LYS A 80 73.91 33.28 -10.95
N SER A 81 74.55 32.92 -12.06
CA SER A 81 73.83 32.39 -13.23
C SER A 81 73.36 30.95 -13.02
N THR A 82 74.19 30.14 -12.35
CA THR A 82 73.87 28.73 -12.06
C THR A 82 72.73 28.61 -11.03
N ASP A 83 72.74 29.45 -9.99
CA ASP A 83 71.75 29.40 -8.92
C ASP A 83 70.35 29.86 -9.40
N ILE A 84 70.28 30.88 -10.27
CA ILE A 84 69.00 31.33 -10.87
C ILE A 84 68.40 30.23 -11.77
N ILE A 85 69.23 29.53 -12.57
CA ILE A 85 68.76 28.45 -13.44
C ILE A 85 68.18 27.29 -12.60
N ILE A 86 68.86 26.90 -11.52
CA ILE A 86 68.36 25.84 -10.62
C ILE A 86 67.02 26.24 -9.99
N MET A 87 66.88 27.49 -9.54
CA MET A 87 65.63 28.00 -8.96
C MET A 87 64.47 27.98 -9.97
N VAL A 88 64.72 28.43 -11.20
CA VAL A 88 63.72 28.42 -12.28
C VAL A 88 63.33 26.98 -12.64
N CYS A 89 64.29 26.07 -12.75
CA CYS A 89 64.02 24.65 -13.00
C CYS A 89 63.16 24.03 -11.89
N MET A 90 63.45 24.29 -10.61
CA MET A 90 62.63 23.80 -9.50
C MET A 90 61.21 24.38 -9.51
N ALA A 91 61.08 25.68 -9.81
CA ALA A 91 59.76 26.33 -9.94
C ALA A 91 58.92 25.68 -11.06
N ILE A 92 59.54 25.40 -12.21
CA ILE A 92 58.88 24.71 -13.33
C ILE A 92 58.45 23.30 -12.91
N VAL A 93 59.32 22.53 -12.25
CA VAL A 93 59.00 21.18 -11.76
C VAL A 93 57.81 21.21 -10.80
N ASN A 94 57.75 22.18 -9.90
CA ASN A 94 56.62 22.35 -8.98
C ASN A 94 55.30 22.66 -9.70
N ILE A 95 55.34 23.52 -10.72
CA ILE A 95 54.16 23.83 -11.53
C ILE A 95 53.68 22.57 -12.27
N VAL A 96 54.60 21.85 -12.92
CA VAL A 96 54.29 20.62 -13.65
C VAL A 96 53.67 19.57 -12.72
N LEU A 97 54.25 19.38 -11.54
CA LEU A 97 53.72 18.42 -10.56
C LEU A 97 52.37 18.84 -10.00
N SER A 98 52.17 20.14 -9.76
CA SER A 98 50.89 20.68 -9.29
C SER A 98 49.77 20.44 -10.31
N VAL A 99 50.06 20.70 -11.60
CA VAL A 99 49.12 20.40 -12.70
C VAL A 99 48.85 18.90 -12.78
N PHE A 100 49.88 18.06 -12.66
CA PHE A 100 49.72 16.61 -12.68
C PHE A 100 48.83 16.09 -11.54
N ILE A 101 49.04 16.58 -10.30
CA ILE A 101 48.23 16.24 -9.14
C ILE A 101 46.79 16.73 -9.31
N ALA A 102 46.59 17.96 -9.81
CA ALA A 102 45.27 18.51 -10.06
C ALA A 102 44.50 17.65 -11.09
N MET A 103 45.14 17.27 -12.20
CA MET A 103 44.56 16.37 -13.19
C MET A 103 44.23 14.99 -12.60
N PHE A 104 45.11 14.46 -11.75
CA PHE A 104 44.90 13.17 -11.08
C PHE A 104 43.70 13.21 -10.11
N LEU A 105 43.60 14.23 -9.27
CA LEU A 105 42.47 14.39 -8.33
C LEU A 105 41.16 14.65 -9.08
N ASN A 106 41.18 15.44 -10.15
CA ASN A 106 40.00 15.69 -10.97
C ASN A 106 39.45 14.37 -11.56
N LYS A 107 40.33 13.53 -12.10
CA LYS A 107 39.92 12.23 -12.68
C LYS A 107 39.56 11.19 -11.63
N SER A 108 40.24 11.17 -10.48
CA SER A 108 40.02 10.15 -9.45
C SER A 108 38.90 10.48 -8.45
N ILE A 109 38.49 11.74 -8.32
CA ILE A 109 37.54 12.18 -7.30
C ILE A 109 36.42 13.02 -7.93
N THR A 110 36.77 14.15 -8.54
CA THR A 110 35.77 15.14 -9.00
C THR A 110 34.84 14.58 -10.09
N GLN A 111 35.40 13.95 -11.13
CA GLN A 111 34.61 13.36 -12.21
C GLN A 111 33.65 12.26 -11.71
N PRO A 112 34.10 11.23 -10.95
CA PRO A 112 33.19 10.24 -10.38
C PRO A 112 32.08 10.83 -9.51
N ILE A 113 32.38 11.81 -8.65
CA ILE A 113 31.38 12.48 -7.81
C ILE A 113 30.33 13.19 -8.68
N MET A 114 30.74 13.85 -9.75
CA MET A 114 29.83 14.54 -10.66
C MET A 114 28.89 13.57 -11.39
N ILE A 115 29.39 12.39 -11.77
CA ILE A 115 28.57 11.31 -12.36
C ILE A 115 27.55 10.81 -11.34
N ILE A 116 27.99 10.51 -10.11
CA ILE A 116 27.10 10.07 -9.02
C ILE A 116 26.02 11.11 -8.73
N ALA A 117 26.40 12.40 -8.70
CA ALA A 117 25.46 13.50 -8.48
C ALA A 117 24.42 13.58 -9.60
N GLY A 118 24.83 13.51 -10.88
CA GLY A 118 23.91 13.53 -12.01
C GLY A 118 22.99 12.29 -12.07
N THR A 119 23.50 11.12 -11.66
CA THR A 119 22.68 9.91 -11.49
C THR A 119 21.67 10.07 -10.37
N ALA A 120 22.06 10.64 -9.23
CA ALA A 120 21.14 10.91 -8.13
C ALA A 120 20.06 11.93 -8.52
N GLU A 121 20.42 12.96 -9.30
CA GLU A 121 19.49 13.94 -9.86
C GLU A 121 18.50 13.27 -10.84
N SER A 122 18.99 12.42 -11.74
CA SER A 122 18.13 11.63 -12.63
C SER A 122 17.15 10.72 -11.87
N ILE A 123 17.61 10.11 -10.77
CA ILE A 123 16.76 9.30 -9.88
C ILE A 123 15.71 10.18 -9.20
N SER A 124 16.07 11.39 -8.73
CA SER A 124 15.10 12.31 -8.12
C SER A 124 14.07 12.84 -9.10
N ASP A 125 14.42 12.95 -10.38
CA ASP A 125 13.50 13.29 -11.47
C ASP A 125 12.61 12.10 -11.89
N GLY A 126 12.77 10.94 -11.24
CA GLY A 126 11.98 9.73 -11.48
C GLY A 126 12.50 8.85 -12.62
N ASN A 127 13.65 9.17 -13.22
CA ASN A 127 14.25 8.35 -14.26
C ASN A 127 15.10 7.21 -13.66
N LEU A 128 14.45 6.06 -13.43
CA LEU A 128 15.10 4.84 -12.93
C LEU A 128 15.64 3.92 -14.04
N HIS A 129 15.37 4.25 -15.31
CA HIS A 129 15.77 3.45 -16.48
C HIS A 129 17.22 3.70 -16.94
N ILE A 130 17.96 4.54 -16.23
CA ILE A 130 19.37 4.79 -16.48
C ILE A 130 20.23 3.56 -16.16
N GLU A 131 21.28 3.34 -16.96
CA GLU A 131 22.25 2.26 -16.73
C GLU A 131 22.90 2.40 -15.35
N SER A 132 23.12 1.27 -14.68
CA SER A 132 23.78 1.27 -13.38
C SER A 132 25.23 1.74 -13.52
N MET A 133 25.66 2.65 -12.65
CA MET A 133 27.02 3.19 -12.70
C MET A 133 28.05 2.07 -12.49
N ARG A 134 29.14 2.09 -13.25
CA ARG A 134 30.26 1.17 -13.04
C ARG A 134 30.94 1.47 -11.71
N VAL A 135 31.10 0.45 -10.87
CA VAL A 135 31.80 0.58 -9.59
C VAL A 135 33.30 0.40 -9.85
N ASP A 136 33.99 1.53 -10.02
CA ASP A 136 35.44 1.56 -10.17
C ASP A 136 36.12 1.82 -8.81
N GLY A 137 36.98 0.90 -8.38
CA GLY A 137 37.76 1.03 -7.15
C GLY A 137 37.04 0.51 -5.89
N LYS A 138 37.84 0.32 -4.83
CA LYS A 138 37.38 -0.17 -3.51
C LYS A 138 37.40 0.92 -2.44
N ASP A 139 37.50 2.18 -2.85
CA ASP A 139 37.54 3.34 -1.95
C ASP A 139 36.13 3.85 -1.64
N GLU A 140 36.04 5.00 -0.95
CA GLU A 140 34.76 5.59 -0.56
C GLU A 140 33.90 5.99 -1.77
N ILE A 141 34.50 6.31 -2.93
CA ILE A 141 33.74 6.60 -4.16
C ILE A 141 33.06 5.32 -4.65
N GLY A 142 33.80 4.21 -4.75
CA GLY A 142 33.23 2.92 -5.15
C GLY A 142 32.10 2.46 -4.21
N ALA A 143 32.26 2.68 -2.90
CA ALA A 143 31.23 2.40 -1.90
C ALA A 143 29.98 3.29 -2.08
N LEU A 144 30.17 4.58 -2.38
CA LEU A 144 29.09 5.52 -2.66
C LEU A 144 28.33 5.14 -3.95
N THR A 145 29.04 4.88 -5.04
CA THR A 145 28.46 4.40 -6.31
C THR A 145 27.62 3.14 -6.10
N SER A 146 28.16 2.17 -5.35
CA SER A 146 27.44 0.94 -5.03
C SER A 146 26.16 1.19 -4.23
N SER A 147 26.18 2.16 -3.32
CA SER A 147 25.03 2.51 -2.49
C SER A 147 23.94 3.21 -3.29
N VAL A 148 24.31 4.12 -4.19
CA VAL A 148 23.38 4.79 -5.11
C VAL A 148 22.76 3.79 -6.09
N ASN A 149 23.54 2.84 -6.62
CA ASN A 149 22.99 1.77 -7.46
C ASN A 149 21.96 0.91 -6.71
N ARG A 150 22.25 0.52 -5.46
CA ARG A 150 21.27 -0.22 -4.64
C ARG A 150 20.01 0.59 -4.34
N MET A 151 20.14 1.89 -4.12
CA MET A 151 19.00 2.80 -3.94
C MET A 151 18.14 2.84 -5.20
N LYS A 152 18.74 2.96 -6.39
CA LYS A 152 18.03 2.90 -7.68
C LYS A 152 17.25 1.59 -7.83
N GLU A 153 17.92 0.45 -7.62
CA GLU A 153 17.31 -0.88 -7.72
C GLU A 153 16.11 -1.03 -6.78
N SER A 154 16.28 -0.59 -5.52
CA SER A 154 15.23 -0.68 -4.50
C SER A 154 14.03 0.19 -4.85
N LEU A 155 14.27 1.42 -5.33
CA LEU A 155 13.20 2.31 -5.79
C LEU A 155 12.47 1.72 -7.00
N SER A 156 13.19 1.14 -7.96
CA SER A 156 12.58 0.48 -9.13
C SER A 156 11.66 -0.66 -8.69
N GLY A 157 12.14 -1.54 -7.80
CA GLY A 157 11.32 -2.64 -7.29
C GLY A 157 10.07 -2.18 -6.52
N VAL A 158 10.16 -1.06 -5.78
CA VAL A 158 8.99 -0.46 -5.12
C VAL A 158 7.98 0.07 -6.16
N ILE A 159 8.45 0.73 -7.22
CA ILE A 159 7.58 1.24 -8.29
C ILE A 159 6.91 0.09 -9.05
N ASP A 160 7.65 -0.99 -9.35
CA ASP A 160 7.10 -2.18 -10.00
C ASP A 160 6.01 -2.82 -9.13
N GLN A 161 6.25 -2.95 -7.82
CA GLN A 161 5.27 -3.48 -6.89
C GLN A 161 4.01 -2.59 -6.76
N ILE A 162 4.17 -1.27 -6.81
CA ILE A 162 3.06 -0.32 -6.84
C ILE A 162 2.26 -0.48 -8.13
N SER A 163 2.94 -0.61 -9.27
CA SER A 163 2.31 -0.82 -10.59
C SER A 163 1.50 -2.12 -10.61
N ASP A 164 2.07 -3.22 -10.13
CA ASP A 164 1.39 -4.52 -10.01
C ASP A 164 0.16 -4.43 -9.11
N THR A 165 0.29 -3.76 -7.96
CA THR A 165 -0.82 -3.55 -7.03
C THR A 165 -1.94 -2.71 -7.66
N ALA A 166 -1.59 -1.64 -8.39
CA ALA A 166 -2.56 -0.82 -9.10
C ALA A 166 -3.31 -1.60 -10.20
N SER A 167 -2.61 -2.49 -10.90
CA SER A 167 -3.20 -3.39 -11.89
C SER A 167 -4.18 -4.39 -11.25
N GLN A 168 -3.81 -4.96 -10.09
CA GLN A 168 -4.70 -5.82 -9.31
C GLN A 168 -5.94 -5.08 -8.81
N VAL A 169 -5.80 -3.85 -8.30
CA VAL A 169 -6.93 -3.01 -7.87
C VAL A 169 -7.86 -2.69 -9.05
N THR A 170 -7.31 -2.38 -10.21
CA THR A 170 -8.09 -2.13 -11.44
C THR A 170 -8.90 -3.37 -11.81
N SER A 171 -8.24 -4.53 -11.87
CA SER A 171 -8.90 -5.81 -12.18
C SER A 171 -10.00 -6.16 -11.16
N ALA A 172 -9.74 -5.94 -9.87
CA ALA A 172 -10.73 -6.15 -8.81
C ALA A 172 -11.93 -5.20 -8.94
N SER A 173 -11.68 -3.96 -9.37
CA SER A 173 -12.72 -2.96 -9.61
C SER A 173 -13.62 -3.34 -10.79
N ASP A 174 -13.04 -3.90 -11.86
CA ASP A 174 -13.81 -4.41 -13.01
C ASP A 174 -14.71 -5.60 -12.61
N VAL A 175 -14.17 -6.55 -11.84
CA VAL A 175 -14.95 -7.67 -11.29
C VAL A 175 -16.06 -7.16 -10.38
N LEU A 176 -15.78 -6.19 -9.50
CA LEU A 176 -16.78 -5.60 -8.63
C LEU A 176 -17.89 -4.90 -9.42
N SER A 177 -17.53 -4.12 -10.45
CA SER A 177 -18.49 -3.45 -11.34
C SER A 177 -19.43 -4.46 -12.01
N SER A 178 -18.87 -5.56 -12.55
CA SER A 178 -19.68 -6.63 -13.14
C SER A 178 -20.61 -7.30 -12.12
N SER A 179 -20.13 -7.50 -10.88
CA SER A 179 -20.91 -8.08 -9.78
C SER A 179 -22.05 -7.16 -9.36
N VAL A 180 -21.81 -5.85 -9.29
CA VAL A 180 -22.83 -4.85 -8.99
C VAL A 180 -23.92 -4.84 -10.07
N GLN A 181 -23.56 -4.91 -11.35
CA GLN A 181 -24.55 -5.02 -12.44
C GLN A 181 -25.40 -6.29 -12.31
N GLN A 182 -24.80 -7.42 -11.93
CA GLN A 182 -25.55 -8.65 -11.70
C GLN A 182 -26.48 -8.54 -10.49
N ILE A 183 -26.03 -7.88 -9.41
CA ILE A 183 -26.87 -7.62 -8.22
C ILE A 183 -28.06 -6.73 -8.60
N THR A 184 -27.85 -5.66 -9.37
CA THR A 184 -28.93 -4.78 -9.83
C THR A 184 -30.00 -5.56 -10.58
N ARG A 185 -29.61 -6.47 -11.51
CA ARG A 185 -30.57 -7.33 -12.21
C ARG A 185 -31.33 -8.25 -11.26
N LYS A 186 -30.64 -8.87 -10.29
CA LYS A 186 -31.27 -9.72 -9.27
C LYS A 186 -32.25 -8.96 -8.38
N VAL A 187 -31.95 -7.69 -8.05
CA VAL A 187 -32.85 -6.82 -7.28
C VAL A 187 -34.12 -6.52 -8.08
N ASP A 188 -34.02 -6.28 -9.38
CA ASP A 188 -35.17 -6.08 -10.27
C ASP A 188 -36.06 -7.34 -10.36
N ASP A 189 -35.45 -8.52 -10.52
CA ASP A 189 -36.15 -9.81 -10.45
C ASP A 189 -36.83 -10.01 -9.09
N GLN A 190 -36.16 -9.64 -8.00
CA GLN A 190 -36.70 -9.77 -6.65
C GLN A 190 -37.87 -8.82 -6.41
N ALA A 191 -37.82 -7.59 -6.94
CA ALA A 191 -38.94 -6.66 -6.90
C ALA A 191 -40.17 -7.22 -7.65
N THR A 192 -39.96 -7.82 -8.82
CA THR A 192 -41.02 -8.48 -9.59
C THR A 192 -41.64 -9.65 -8.81
N ARG A 193 -40.81 -10.50 -8.19
CA ARG A 193 -41.29 -11.60 -7.33
C ARG A 193 -42.06 -11.11 -6.11
N ALA A 194 -41.62 -10.01 -5.50
CA ALA A 194 -42.32 -9.41 -4.36
C ALA A 194 -43.70 -8.87 -4.77
N ALA A 195 -43.81 -8.24 -5.94
CA ALA A 195 -45.08 -7.79 -6.49
C ALA A 195 -46.03 -8.97 -6.74
N GLN A 196 -45.54 -10.05 -7.35
CA GLN A 196 -46.33 -11.26 -7.57
C GLN A 196 -46.81 -11.89 -6.25
N LEU A 197 -45.94 -11.96 -5.23
CA LEU A 197 -46.30 -12.45 -3.91
C LEU A 197 -47.39 -11.58 -3.25
N SER A 198 -47.32 -10.26 -3.41
CA SER A 198 -48.35 -9.35 -2.92
C SER A 198 -49.70 -9.61 -3.57
N THR A 199 -49.72 -9.86 -4.88
CA THR A 199 -50.94 -10.24 -5.61
C THR A 199 -51.49 -11.56 -5.08
N SER A 200 -50.68 -12.61 -4.98
CA SER A 200 -51.11 -13.91 -4.43
C SER A 200 -51.58 -13.81 -2.98
N SER A 201 -50.98 -12.93 -2.17
CA SER A 201 -51.42 -12.68 -0.79
C SER A 201 -52.80 -12.01 -0.74
N THR A 202 -53.10 -11.14 -1.72
CA THR A 202 -54.41 -10.52 -1.87
C THR A 202 -55.46 -11.55 -2.28
N GLU A 203 -55.17 -12.39 -3.27
CA GLU A 203 -56.03 -13.51 -3.68
C GLU A 203 -56.28 -14.50 -2.54
N MET A 204 -55.23 -14.82 -1.76
CA MET A 204 -55.35 -15.70 -0.60
C MET A 204 -56.24 -15.08 0.49
N SER A 205 -56.10 -13.78 0.74
CA SER A 205 -56.97 -13.06 1.69
C SER A 205 -58.43 -13.09 1.25
N GLN A 206 -58.70 -12.91 -0.05
CA GLN A 206 -60.05 -13.04 -0.60
C GLN A 206 -60.60 -14.45 -0.40
N THR A 207 -59.80 -15.47 -0.70
CA THR A 207 -60.17 -16.88 -0.51
C THR A 207 -60.50 -17.19 0.96
N VAL A 208 -59.73 -16.65 1.90
CA VAL A 208 -60.00 -16.80 3.34
C VAL A 208 -61.33 -16.14 3.73
N MET A 209 -61.65 -14.97 3.19
CA MET A 209 -62.95 -14.31 3.42
C MET A 209 -64.11 -15.16 2.86
N ASP A 210 -63.96 -15.72 1.66
CA ASP A 210 -64.96 -16.59 1.05
C ASP A 210 -65.17 -17.87 1.88
N ILE A 211 -64.09 -18.48 2.39
CA ILE A 211 -64.17 -19.63 3.30
C ILE A 211 -64.91 -19.25 4.59
N ALA A 212 -64.60 -18.11 5.19
CA ALA A 212 -65.27 -17.65 6.41
C ALA A 212 -66.77 -17.40 6.19
N LYS A 213 -67.13 -16.79 5.05
CA LYS A 213 -68.53 -16.60 4.64
C LYS A 213 -69.25 -17.93 4.46
N ASN A 214 -68.67 -18.86 3.71
CA ASN A 214 -69.24 -20.20 3.49
C ASN A 214 -69.43 -20.96 4.81
N ALA A 215 -68.46 -20.88 5.73
CA ALA A 215 -68.58 -21.49 7.05
C ALA A 215 -69.74 -20.90 7.86
N SER A 216 -69.96 -19.58 7.78
CA SER A 216 -71.09 -18.90 8.43
C SER A 216 -72.44 -19.33 7.84
N GLU A 217 -72.53 -19.44 6.51
CA GLU A 217 -73.74 -19.90 5.82
C GLU A 217 -74.08 -21.36 6.16
N ILE A 218 -73.05 -22.22 6.25
CA ILE A 218 -73.19 -23.61 6.69
C ILE A 218 -73.69 -23.67 8.14
N ALA A 219 -73.14 -22.87 9.05
CA ALA A 219 -73.57 -22.81 10.44
C ALA A 219 -75.04 -22.37 10.57
N SER A 220 -75.47 -21.38 9.77
CA SER A 220 -76.87 -20.96 9.71
C SER A 220 -77.78 -22.10 9.22
N SER A 221 -77.39 -22.76 8.13
CA SER A 221 -78.15 -23.88 7.56
C SER A 221 -78.27 -25.07 8.52
N ALA A 222 -77.21 -25.33 9.31
CA ALA A 222 -77.22 -26.34 10.36
C ALA A 222 -78.21 -26.00 11.48
N ASN A 223 -78.30 -24.72 11.89
CA ASN A 223 -79.29 -24.26 12.86
C ASN A 223 -80.73 -24.40 12.34
N ASP A 224 -80.97 -24.06 11.07
CA ASP A 224 -82.28 -24.23 10.44
C ASP A 224 -82.70 -25.71 10.35
N THR A 225 -81.73 -26.58 10.05
CA THR A 225 -81.92 -28.03 10.05
C THR A 225 -82.25 -28.55 11.44
N LEU A 226 -81.55 -28.08 12.48
CA LEU A 226 -81.82 -28.43 13.87
C LEU A 226 -83.23 -28.01 14.31
N SER A 227 -83.64 -26.78 13.99
CA SER A 227 -84.99 -26.26 14.25
C SER A 227 -86.06 -27.10 13.55
N THR A 228 -85.81 -27.50 12.30
CA THR A 228 -86.74 -28.36 11.54
C THR A 228 -86.83 -29.77 12.16
N ALA A 229 -85.70 -30.35 12.57
CA ALA A 229 -85.67 -31.64 13.26
C ALA A 229 -86.42 -31.60 14.60
N GLN A 230 -86.28 -30.51 15.37
CA GLN A 230 -87.02 -30.31 16.63
C GLN A 230 -88.53 -30.25 16.39
N LYS A 231 -88.99 -29.48 15.40
CA LYS A 231 -90.41 -29.47 15.00
C LYS A 231 -90.91 -30.84 14.57
N GLY A 232 -90.07 -31.59 13.84
CA GLY A 232 -90.38 -32.98 13.47
C GLY A 232 -90.54 -33.89 14.69
N ALA A 233 -89.66 -33.76 15.69
CA ALA A 233 -89.76 -34.50 16.94
C ALA A 233 -91.05 -34.17 17.69
N ASP A 234 -91.45 -32.90 17.76
CA ASP A 234 -92.71 -32.48 18.39
C ASP A 234 -93.94 -33.12 17.72
N VAL A 235 -93.94 -33.20 16.38
CA VAL A 235 -95.00 -33.87 15.62
C VAL A 235 -95.05 -35.36 15.97
N VAL A 236 -93.90 -36.04 16.00
CA VAL A 236 -93.83 -37.46 16.38
C VAL A 236 -94.38 -37.69 17.80
N ILE A 237 -94.03 -36.84 18.76
CA ILE A 237 -94.56 -36.92 20.14
C ILE A 237 -96.09 -36.77 20.15
N LYS A 238 -96.64 -35.80 19.40
CA LYS A 238 -98.09 -35.64 19.26
C LYS A 238 -98.74 -36.89 18.67
N THR A 239 -98.17 -37.44 17.60
CA THR A 239 -98.69 -38.67 16.98
C THR A 239 -98.66 -39.85 17.96
N VAL A 240 -97.61 -40.01 18.77
CA VAL A 240 -97.56 -41.05 19.80
C VAL A 240 -98.68 -40.87 20.83
N ASN A 241 -98.94 -39.63 21.27
CA ASN A 241 -100.04 -39.35 22.20
C ASN A 241 -101.42 -39.64 21.59
N GLU A 242 -101.64 -39.27 20.32
CA GLU A 242 -102.87 -39.60 19.58
C GLU A 242 -103.07 -41.11 19.44
N VAL A 243 -102.00 -41.86 19.15
CA VAL A 243 -102.04 -43.33 19.10
C VAL A 243 -102.40 -43.94 20.47
N ASN A 244 -101.89 -43.37 21.57
CA ASN A 244 -102.27 -43.81 22.93
C ASN A 244 -103.75 -43.53 23.24
N GLU A 245 -104.27 -42.35 22.87
CA GLU A 245 -105.69 -42.01 22.99
C GLU A 245 -106.59 -42.97 22.17
N ILE A 246 -106.18 -43.30 20.95
CA ILE A 246 -106.85 -44.31 20.12
C ILE A 246 -106.84 -45.67 20.84
N SER A 247 -105.69 -46.09 21.38
CA SER A 247 -105.56 -47.36 22.12
C SER A 247 -106.53 -47.43 23.30
N ASN A 248 -106.62 -46.35 24.10
CA ASN A 248 -107.56 -46.25 25.22
C ASN A 248 -109.02 -46.32 24.75
N THR A 249 -109.36 -45.61 23.66
CA THR A 249 -110.71 -45.61 23.08
C THR A 249 -111.10 -47.01 22.59
N VAL A 250 -110.18 -47.71 21.92
CA VAL A 250 -110.36 -49.09 21.46
C VAL A 250 -110.54 -50.05 22.64
N SER A 251 -109.79 -49.87 23.74
CA SER A 251 -109.94 -50.67 24.96
C SER A 251 -111.30 -50.47 25.62
N ASN A 252 -111.74 -49.22 25.76
CA ASN A 252 -113.08 -48.89 26.26
C ASN A 252 -114.19 -49.48 25.39
N LEU A 253 -114.05 -49.40 24.06
CA LEU A 253 -114.98 -50.00 23.11
C LEU A 253 -115.07 -51.52 23.31
N ALA A 254 -113.94 -52.21 23.50
CA ALA A 254 -113.93 -53.64 23.77
C ALA A 254 -114.70 -53.99 25.07
N GLN A 255 -114.55 -53.20 26.13
CA GLN A 255 -115.29 -53.39 27.38
C GLN A 255 -116.81 -53.18 27.23
N VAL A 256 -117.21 -52.17 26.45
CA VAL A 256 -118.62 -51.96 26.10
C VAL A 256 -119.17 -53.14 25.29
N MET A 257 -118.41 -53.66 24.33
CA MET A 257 -118.79 -54.84 23.56
C MET A 257 -118.95 -56.09 24.44
N THR A 258 -118.05 -56.30 25.42
CA THR A 258 -118.21 -57.39 26.41
C THR A 258 -119.50 -57.23 27.20
N THR A 259 -119.76 -56.03 27.73
CA THR A 259 -120.99 -55.74 28.49
C THR A 259 -122.25 -55.94 27.65
N LEU A 260 -122.22 -55.55 26.37
CA LEU A 260 -123.32 -55.77 25.43
C LEU A 260 -123.52 -57.26 25.15
N GLY A 261 -122.43 -58.02 25.02
CA GLY A 261 -122.46 -59.48 24.91
C GLY A 261 -123.15 -60.13 26.12
N ASP A 262 -122.79 -59.73 27.34
CA ASP A 262 -123.39 -60.23 28.58
C ASP A 262 -124.89 -59.91 28.65
N ARG A 263 -125.28 -58.67 28.32
CA ARG A 263 -126.70 -58.27 28.26
C ARG A 263 -127.47 -59.04 27.20
N SER A 264 -126.86 -59.28 26.03
CA SER A 264 -127.48 -60.07 24.96
C SER A 264 -127.69 -61.52 25.39
N LYS A 265 -126.75 -62.10 26.16
CA LYS A 265 -126.90 -63.43 26.75
C LYS A 265 -128.04 -63.49 27.77
N GLN A 266 -128.16 -62.49 28.65
CA GLN A 266 -129.30 -62.38 29.58
C GLN A 266 -130.63 -62.29 28.85
N ILE A 267 -130.70 -61.52 27.75
CA ILE A 267 -131.90 -61.49 26.89
C ILE A 267 -132.17 -62.88 26.31
N GLY A 268 -131.14 -63.57 25.83
CA GLY A 268 -131.25 -64.96 25.35
C GLY A 268 -131.82 -65.91 26.42
N GLU A 269 -131.37 -65.81 27.67
CA GLU A 269 -131.91 -66.59 28.80
C GLU A 269 -133.39 -66.25 29.07
N ILE A 270 -133.77 -64.97 29.05
CA ILE A 270 -135.17 -64.54 29.18
C ILE A 270 -136.02 -65.11 28.04
N VAL A 271 -135.54 -65.03 26.80
CA VAL A 271 -136.24 -65.59 25.62
C VAL A 271 -136.39 -67.10 25.74
N SER A 272 -135.38 -67.81 26.26
CA SER A 272 -135.47 -69.25 26.54
C SER A 272 -136.57 -69.55 27.56
N VAL A 273 -136.62 -68.81 28.68
CA VAL A 273 -137.70 -68.97 29.68
C VAL A 273 -139.07 -68.64 29.10
N ILE A 274 -139.18 -67.62 28.24
CA ILE A 274 -140.43 -67.31 27.54
C ILE A 274 -140.86 -68.48 26.64
N ASN A 275 -139.92 -69.10 25.94
CA ASN A 275 -140.18 -70.27 25.11
C ASN A 275 -140.60 -71.48 25.96
N ASP A 276 -139.96 -71.71 27.11
CA ASP A 276 -140.30 -72.77 28.05
C ASP A 276 -141.68 -72.57 28.73
N ILE A 277 -142.20 -71.33 28.79
CA ILE A 277 -143.57 -71.01 29.26
C ILE A 277 -144.61 -71.15 28.12
N ALA A 278 -144.19 -70.97 26.87
CA ALA A 278 -145.06 -71.03 25.70
C ALA A 278 -145.35 -72.47 25.23
N ASP A 279 -144.48 -73.42 25.58
CA ASP A 279 -144.71 -74.88 25.49
C ASP A 279 -145.46 -75.43 26.72
#